data_AF-A0A9E5UUN0-F1
#
_entry.id   AF-A0A9E5UUN0-F1
#
_cell.length_a   1.000
_cell.length_b   1.000
_cell.length_c   1.000
_cell.angle_alpha   90.00
_cell.angle_beta   90.00
_cell.angle_gamma   90.00
#
_symmetry.space_group_name_H-M   'P 1'
#
loop_
_entity.id
_entity.type
_entity.pdbx_description
1 polymer ?
#
loop_
_entity_poly.entity_id
_entity_poly.type
_entity_poly.pdbx_seq_one_letter_code
_entity_poly.pdbx_strand_id
1 'polypeptide(L)'
;MTNSPAPSLLYPPAAPPTEATPRPIDPQDTLQLARIAAEIAPGRGYIAFIQAELQRLVRDPATLRYRQAVLADALALPELVTGLGGFLALAENLEGFIGFASRREDGLRQVVLRLGELENYLASVEHLHALLSGLAE
;
A
#
# COMPACT_ATOMS: atom_id res chain seq x y z
N MET A 1 22.58 8.73 -12.38
CA MET A 1 21.72 7.70 -11.75
C MET A 1 20.28 8.09 -12.08
N THR A 2 19.67 7.45 -13.08
CA THR A 2 18.30 7.74 -13.51
C THR A 2 17.35 7.17 -12.46
N ASN A 3 16.74 8.05 -11.67
CA ASN A 3 15.74 7.69 -10.67
C ASN A 3 14.48 7.23 -11.43
N SER A 4 14.37 5.93 -11.73
CA SER A 4 13.11 5.38 -12.27
C SER A 4 12.02 5.67 -11.24
N PRO A 5 10.86 6.23 -11.65
CA PRO A 5 9.76 6.42 -10.72
C PRO A 5 9.40 5.08 -10.09
N ALA A 6 9.21 5.07 -8.77
CA ALA A 6 8.81 3.86 -8.06
C ALA A 6 7.56 3.25 -8.72
N PRO A 7 7.50 1.92 -8.90
CA PRO A 7 6.35 1.28 -9.52
C PRO A 7 5.09 1.61 -8.74
N SER A 8 4.05 2.08 -9.45
CA SER A 8 2.77 2.45 -8.86
C SER A 8 1.65 1.62 -9.48
N LEU A 9 0.78 1.07 -8.64
CA LEU A 9 -0.45 0.40 -9.08
C LEU A 9 -1.57 1.42 -9.40
N LEU A 10 -1.38 2.70 -9.06
CA LEU A 10 -2.40 3.75 -9.21
C LEU A 10 -2.18 4.64 -10.43
N TYR A 11 -0.97 4.65 -10.99
CA TYR A 11 -0.57 5.50 -12.10
C TYR A 11 0.29 4.74 -13.10
N PRO A 12 0.11 4.98 -14.42
CA PRO A 12 0.93 4.34 -15.43
C PRO A 12 2.37 4.85 -15.36
N PRO A 13 3.37 4.01 -15.65
CA PRO A 13 4.79 4.34 -15.48
C PRO A 13 5.28 5.50 -16.35
N ALA A 14 4.59 5.78 -17.46
CA ALA A 14 4.93 6.82 -18.41
C ALA A 14 4.22 8.17 -18.17
N ALA A 15 3.28 8.25 -17.22
CA ALA A 15 2.58 9.50 -16.92
C ALA A 15 2.68 9.85 -15.44
N PRO A 16 3.19 11.04 -15.08
CA PRO A 16 3.12 11.49 -13.70
C PRO A 16 1.64 11.61 -13.28
N PRO A 17 1.35 11.57 -11.98
CA PRO A 17 0.02 11.86 -11.47
C PRO A 17 -0.45 13.19 -12.04
N THR A 18 -1.37 13.16 -13.01
CA THR A 18 -2.06 14.39 -13.39
C THR A 18 -2.87 14.78 -12.17
N GLU A 19 -2.63 15.98 -11.64
CA GLU A 19 -3.30 16.50 -10.46
C GLU A 19 -4.81 16.50 -10.72
N ALA A 20 -5.47 15.46 -10.26
CA ALA A 20 -6.90 15.42 -10.19
C ALA A 20 -7.31 16.34 -9.04
N THR A 21 -8.12 17.34 -9.35
CA THR A 21 -8.63 18.27 -8.36
C THR A 21 -9.42 17.47 -7.33
N PRO A 22 -9.10 17.54 -6.03
CA PRO A 22 -9.91 16.93 -5.00
C PRO A 22 -11.35 17.40 -5.18
N ARG A 23 -12.30 16.47 -5.23
CA ARG A 23 -13.71 16.88 -5.21
C ARG A 23 -13.96 17.52 -3.84
N PRO A 24 -14.51 18.74 -3.77
CA PRO A 24 -14.92 19.30 -2.49
C PRO A 24 -15.92 18.33 -1.84
N ILE A 25 -15.66 17.98 -0.57
CA ILE A 25 -16.53 17.11 0.21
C ILE A 25 -17.89 17.79 0.28
N ASP A 26 -18.90 17.16 -0.32
CA ASP A 26 -20.28 17.58 -0.14
C ASP A 26 -20.70 17.20 1.29
N PRO A 27 -21.23 18.12 2.12
CA PRO A 27 -21.76 17.79 3.44
C PRO A 27 -22.86 16.71 3.41
N GLN A 28 -23.45 16.40 2.24
CA GLN A 28 -24.39 15.30 2.06
C GLN A 28 -23.78 13.99 1.54
N ASP A 29 -22.45 13.78 1.66
CA ASP A 29 -21.64 12.67 1.10
C ASP A 29 -22.43 11.40 0.74
N THR A 30 -23.08 11.46 -0.43
CA THR A 30 -24.11 10.50 -0.84
C THR A 30 -23.49 9.13 -1.16
N LEU A 31 -22.18 9.12 -1.39
CA LEU A 31 -21.40 7.93 -1.71
C LEU A 31 -20.77 7.29 -0.46
N GLN A 32 -20.93 7.91 0.72
CA GLN A 32 -20.37 7.44 2.00
C GLN A 32 -18.88 7.04 1.89
N LEU A 33 -18.07 7.83 1.18
CA LEU A 33 -16.69 7.45 0.84
C LEU A 33 -15.83 7.25 2.08
N ALA A 34 -16.08 8.01 3.15
CA ALA A 34 -15.41 7.84 4.43
C ALA A 34 -15.70 6.47 5.07
N ARG A 35 -16.94 5.98 4.97
CA ARG A 35 -17.32 4.65 5.46
C ARG A 35 -16.65 3.56 4.62
N ILE A 36 -16.71 3.68 3.30
CA ILE A 36 -16.06 2.71 2.39
C ILE A 36 -14.56 2.63 2.71
N ALA A 37 -13.89 3.77 2.84
CA ALA A 37 -12.47 3.82 3.22
C ALA A 37 -12.20 3.13 4.57
N ALA A 38 -13.06 3.31 5.56
CA ALA A 38 -12.92 2.66 6.87
C ALA A 38 -13.11 1.14 6.82
N GLU A 39 -13.98 0.64 5.94
CA GLU A 39 -14.26 -0.80 5.78
C GLU A 39 -13.19 -1.53 4.95
N ILE A 40 -12.57 -0.85 3.98
CA ILE A 40 -11.57 -1.48 3.10
C ILE A 40 -10.12 -1.25 3.54
N ALA A 41 -9.88 -0.32 4.47
CA ALA A 41 -8.53 -0.05 4.96
C ALA A 41 -8.01 -1.23 5.81
N PRO A 42 -6.79 -1.73 5.55
CA PRO A 42 -6.18 -2.78 6.38
C PRO A 42 -5.87 -2.28 7.80
N GLY A 43 -5.69 -0.97 7.97
CA GLY A 43 -5.44 -0.33 9.26
C GLY A 43 -5.83 1.14 9.27
N ARG A 44 -5.98 1.70 10.48
CA ARG A 44 -6.42 3.10 10.67
C ARG A 44 -5.50 4.13 9.99
N GLY A 45 -4.21 3.80 9.85
CA GLY A 45 -3.22 4.66 9.19
C GLY A 45 -3.52 4.90 7.71
N TYR A 46 -4.22 3.98 7.04
CA TYR A 46 -4.48 4.03 5.60
C TYR A 46 -5.82 4.69 5.24
N ILE A 47 -6.72 4.86 6.21
CA ILE A 47 -8.08 5.40 5.96
C ILE A 47 -8.01 6.76 5.27
N ALA A 48 -7.18 7.68 5.78
CA ALA A 48 -7.06 9.02 5.21
C ALA A 48 -6.50 9.00 3.77
N PHE A 49 -5.52 8.13 3.51
CA PHE A 49 -4.94 7.96 2.18
C PHE A 49 -5.97 7.40 1.19
N ILE A 50 -6.65 6.31 1.57
CA ILE A 50 -7.67 5.66 0.74
C ILE A 50 -8.82 6.64 0.47
N GLN A 51 -9.29 7.34 1.50
CA GLN A 51 -10.34 8.34 1.36
C GLN A 51 -9.92 9.47 0.41
N ALA A 52 -8.70 9.99 0.53
CA ALA A 52 -8.20 11.02 -0.37
C ALA A 52 -8.17 10.53 -1.82
N GLU A 53 -7.76 9.28 -2.05
CA GLU A 53 -7.73 8.70 -3.41
C GLU A 53 -9.15 8.46 -3.97
N LEU A 54 -10.11 8.04 -3.14
CA LEU A 54 -11.52 7.89 -3.56
C LEU A 54 -12.19 9.24 -3.89
N GLN A 55 -11.80 10.31 -3.18
CA GLN A 55 -12.29 11.67 -3.44
C GLN A 55 -11.64 12.31 -4.67
N ARG A 56 -10.57 11.72 -5.18
CA ARG A 56 -9.79 12.25 -6.29
C ARG A 56 -10.40 11.82 -7.63
N LEU A 57 -11.13 12.75 -8.26
CA LEU A 57 -11.77 12.48 -9.56
C LEU A 57 -10.73 12.43 -10.67
N VAL A 58 -10.31 11.22 -11.05
CA VAL A 58 -9.39 11.01 -12.19
C VAL A 58 -10.12 11.31 -13.50
N ARG A 59 -9.62 12.27 -14.27
CA ARG A 59 -10.18 12.66 -15.58
C ARG A 59 -9.35 12.17 -16.77
N ASP A 60 -8.12 11.75 -16.52
CA ASP A 60 -7.24 11.23 -17.56
C ASP A 60 -7.65 9.79 -17.97
N PRO A 61 -8.05 9.57 -19.24
CA PRO A 61 -8.43 8.24 -19.73
C PRO A 61 -7.29 7.23 -19.70
N ALA A 62 -6.02 7.65 -19.76
CA ALA A 62 -4.90 6.73 -19.65
C ALA A 62 -4.79 6.16 -18.23
N THR A 63 -4.86 7.02 -17.21
CA THR A 63 -4.88 6.60 -15.81
C THR A 63 -6.10 5.73 -15.47
N LEU A 64 -7.29 6.05 -16.00
CA LEU A 64 -8.48 5.22 -15.78
C LEU A 64 -8.32 3.81 -16.36
N ARG A 65 -7.86 3.70 -17.62
CA ARG A 65 -7.61 2.40 -18.25
C ARG A 65 -6.55 1.59 -17.51
N TYR A 66 -5.49 2.24 -17.04
CA TYR A 66 -4.46 1.58 -16.24
C TYR A 66 -5.03 0.99 -14.95
N ARG A 67 -5.81 1.76 -14.19
CA ARG A 67 -6.47 1.26 -12.97
C ARG A 67 -7.43 0.13 -13.23
N GLN A 68 -8.20 0.21 -14.32
CA GLN A 68 -9.11 -0.87 -14.72
C GLN A 68 -8.35 -2.15 -15.08
N ALA A 69 -7.21 -2.04 -15.77
CA ALA A 69 -6.35 -3.18 -16.06
C ALA A 69 -5.79 -3.80 -14.78
N VAL A 70 -5.24 -2.99 -13.87
CA VAL A 70 -4.75 -3.45 -12.56
C VAL A 70 -5.86 -4.13 -11.75
N LEU A 71 -7.08 -3.58 -11.75
CA LEU A 71 -8.23 -4.20 -11.08
C LEU A 71 -8.65 -5.52 -11.75
N ALA A 72 -8.60 -5.60 -13.08
CA ALA A 72 -8.87 -6.84 -13.81
C ALA A 72 -7.82 -7.92 -13.47
N ASP A 73 -6.55 -7.55 -13.39
CA ASP A 73 -5.47 -8.45 -12.99
C ASP A 73 -5.67 -8.92 -11.53
N ALA A 74 -6.04 -8.01 -10.63
CA ALA A 74 -6.35 -8.34 -9.23
C ALA A 74 -7.54 -9.31 -9.10
N LEU A 75 -8.56 -9.16 -9.95
CA LEU A 75 -9.70 -10.09 -9.99
C LEU A 75 -9.34 -11.44 -10.62
N ALA A 76 -8.41 -11.46 -11.58
CA ALA A 76 -7.93 -12.68 -12.22
C ALA A 76 -6.98 -13.49 -11.33
N LEU A 77 -6.27 -12.83 -10.41
CA LEU A 77 -5.27 -13.43 -9.52
C LEU A 77 -5.62 -13.20 -8.04
N PRO A 78 -6.74 -13.76 -7.52
CA PRO A 78 -7.18 -13.51 -6.14
C PRO A 78 -6.18 -14.02 -5.08
N GLU A 79 -5.42 -15.06 -5.40
CA GLU A 79 -4.36 -15.59 -4.52
C GLU A 79 -3.22 -14.58 -4.34
N LEU A 80 -2.82 -13.90 -5.41
CA LEU A 80 -1.83 -12.82 -5.35
C LEU A 80 -2.34 -11.67 -4.48
N VAL A 81 -3.60 -11.26 -4.64
CA VAL A 81 -4.19 -10.19 -3.83
C VAL A 81 -4.21 -10.58 -2.35
N THR A 82 -4.61 -11.81 -2.05
CA THR A 82 -4.61 -12.34 -0.66
C THR A 82 -3.20 -12.36 -0.09
N GLY A 83 -2.24 -12.83 -0.88
CA GLY A 83 -0.83 -12.85 -0.52
C GLY A 83 -0.25 -11.47 -0.22
N LEU A 84 -0.54 -10.50 -1.09
CA LEU A 84 -0.14 -9.09 -0.91
C LEU A 84 -0.80 -8.48 0.33
N GLY A 85 -2.05 -8.85 0.65
CA GLY A 85 -2.68 -8.48 1.92
C GLY A 85 -1.91 -9.00 3.13
N GLY A 86 -1.45 -10.26 3.10
CA GLY A 86 -0.59 -10.83 4.14
C GLY A 86 0.76 -10.11 4.26
N PHE A 87 1.37 -9.75 3.12
CA PHE A 87 2.60 -8.97 3.10
C PHE A 87 2.42 -7.57 3.71
N LEU A 88 1.33 -6.88 3.40
CA LEU A 88 1.05 -5.54 3.95
C LEU A 88 1.00 -5.56 5.48
N ALA A 89 0.40 -6.60 6.08
CA ALA A 89 0.38 -6.75 7.53
C ALA A 89 1.79 -6.94 8.13
N LEU A 90 2.69 -7.66 7.44
CA LEU A 90 4.09 -7.78 7.86
C LEU A 90 4.85 -6.46 7.72
N ALA A 91 4.59 -5.72 6.64
CA ALA A 91 5.20 -4.41 6.38
C ALA A 91 4.79 -3.36 7.43
N GLU A 92 3.52 -3.35 7.87
CA GLU A 92 3.05 -2.48 8.97
C GLU A 92 3.83 -2.73 10.27
N ASN A 93 4.13 -3.99 10.59
CA ASN A 93 4.95 -4.33 11.76
C ASN A 93 6.37 -3.76 11.63
N LEU A 94 6.94 -3.78 10.43
CA LEU A 94 8.27 -3.24 10.15
C LEU A 94 8.33 -1.71 10.37
N GLU A 95 7.31 -0.97 9.92
CA GLU A 95 7.19 0.48 10.17
C GLU A 95 7.14 0.79 11.68
N GLY A 96 6.49 -0.06 12.46
CA GLY A 96 6.47 0.02 13.92
C GLY A 96 7.87 -0.01 14.55
N PHE A 97 8.73 -0.93 14.11
CA PHE A 97 10.10 -1.07 14.65
C PHE A 97 10.97 0.18 14.37
N ILE A 98 10.82 0.79 13.18
CA ILE A 98 11.53 2.02 12.81
C ILE A 98 11.15 3.16 13.78
N GLY A 99 9.87 3.24 14.16
CA GLY A 99 9.37 4.20 15.15
C GLY A 99 9.96 4.01 16.56
N PHE A 100 10.07 2.76 17.02
CA PHE A 100 10.58 2.44 18.36
C PHE A 100 12.10 2.65 18.53
N ALA A 101 12.89 2.38 17.48
CA ALA A 101 14.35 2.52 17.52
C ALA A 101 14.86 3.97 17.78
N SER A 102 13.97 4.97 17.64
CA SER A 102 14.27 6.38 17.88
C SER A 102 14.23 6.80 19.36
N ARG A 103 13.68 5.96 20.26
CA ARG A 103 13.63 6.24 21.70
C ARG A 103 14.85 5.64 22.39
N ARG A 104 15.59 6.49 23.11
CA ARG A 104 16.81 6.16 23.87
C ARG A 104 16.50 5.04 24.88
N GLU A 105 16.88 3.80 24.56
CA GLU A 105 16.76 2.64 25.45
C GLU A 105 18.07 1.83 25.50
N ASP A 106 18.25 1.09 26.60
CA ASP A 106 19.45 0.29 26.94
C ASP A 106 19.92 -0.64 25.82
N GLY A 107 21.25 -0.78 25.67
CA GLY A 107 21.89 -1.47 24.53
C GLY A 107 21.44 -2.91 24.29
N LEU A 108 21.10 -3.69 25.33
CA LEU A 108 20.57 -5.05 25.16
C LEU A 108 19.16 -5.06 24.56
N ARG A 109 18.31 -4.11 24.97
CA ARG A 109 16.96 -3.97 24.41
C ARG A 109 17.05 -3.55 22.93
N GLN A 110 18.01 -2.68 22.60
CA GLN A 110 18.26 -2.28 21.22
C GLN A 110 18.66 -3.48 20.34
N VAL A 111 19.50 -4.39 20.83
CA VAL A 111 19.88 -5.61 20.09
C VAL A 111 18.67 -6.52 19.86
N VAL A 112 17.84 -6.74 20.88
CA VAL A 112 16.61 -7.56 20.74
C VAL A 112 15.64 -6.93 19.74
N LEU A 113 15.46 -5.61 19.78
CA LEU A 113 14.61 -4.89 18.82
C LEU A 113 15.15 -4.99 17.39
N ARG A 114 16.45 -4.83 17.19
CA ARG A 114 17.08 -4.97 15.85
C ARG A 114 17.02 -6.40 15.34
N LEU A 115 17.15 -7.40 16.21
CA LEU A 115 16.98 -8.80 15.82
C LEU A 115 15.54 -9.06 15.36
N GLY A 116 14.55 -8.58 16.13
CA GLY A 116 13.14 -8.69 15.73
C GLY A 116 12.82 -7.95 14.43
N GLU A 117 13.43 -6.78 14.19
CA GLU A 117 13.31 -6.06 12.93
C GLU A 117 13.89 -6.86 11.75
N LEU A 118 15.06 -7.50 11.93
CA LEU A 118 15.69 -8.33 10.91
C LEU A 118 14.89 -9.60 10.62
N GLU A 119 14.38 -10.28 11.64
CA GLU A 119 13.50 -11.44 11.48
C GLU A 119 12.23 -11.07 10.71
N ASN A 120 11.64 -9.93 11.05
CA ASN A 120 10.43 -9.44 10.39
C ASN A 120 10.70 -8.99 8.94
N TYR A 121 11.87 -8.41 8.67
CA TYR A 121 12.33 -8.11 7.31
C TYR A 121 12.51 -9.41 6.49
N LEU A 122 13.20 -10.40 7.06
CA LEU A 122 13.42 -11.70 6.41
C LEU A 122 12.09 -12.38 6.09
N ALA A 123 11.18 -12.46 7.05
CA ALA A 123 9.84 -13.02 6.86
C ALA A 123 9.06 -12.29 5.76
N SER A 124 9.17 -10.96 5.69
CA SER A 124 8.52 -10.16 4.64
C SER A 124 9.08 -10.47 3.25
N VAL A 125 10.41 -10.61 3.12
CA VAL A 125 11.08 -10.93 1.85
C VAL A 125 10.79 -12.36 1.42
N GLU A 126 10.84 -13.33 2.35
CA GLU A 126 10.52 -14.73 2.08
C GLU A 126 9.08 -14.91 1.62
N HIS A 127 8.13 -14.25 2.31
CA HIS A 127 6.72 -14.27 1.93
C HIS A 127 6.51 -13.68 0.52
N LEU A 128 7.13 -12.54 0.22
CA LEU A 128 7.04 -11.93 -1.10
C LEU A 128 7.67 -12.81 -2.20
N HIS A 129 8.83 -13.42 -1.91
CA HIS A 129 9.49 -14.33 -2.85
C HIS A 129 8.63 -15.56 -3.13
N ALA A 130 8.03 -16.17 -2.11
CA ALA A 130 7.15 -17.32 -2.27
C ALA A 130 5.92 -16.98 -3.14
N LEU A 131 5.30 -15.81 -2.90
CA LEU A 131 4.16 -15.34 -3.69
C LEU A 131 4.50 -15.12 -5.16
N LEU A 132 5.63 -14.49 -5.44
CA LEU A 132 6.03 -14.17 -6.82
C LEU A 132 6.55 -15.40 -7.57
N SER A 133 7.27 -16.30 -6.89
CA SER A 133 7.74 -17.55 -7.49
C SER A 133 6.60 -18.51 -7.78
N GLY A 134 5.58 -18.57 -6.92
CA GLY A 134 4.38 -19.39 -7.15
C GLY A 134 3.50 -18.95 -8.33
N LEU A 135 3.71 -17.75 -8.86
CA LEU A 135 3.04 -17.24 -10.07
C LEU A 135 3.81 -17.53 -11.36
N ALA A 136 5.08 -17.95 -11.26
CA ALA A 136 5.93 -18.24 -12.41
C ALA A 136 5.85 -19.71 -12.88
N GLU A 137 5.16 -20.56 -12.12
CA GLU A 137 4.81 -21.95 -12.44
C GLU A 137 3.41 -22.04 -13.07
#